data_AF-A0A1N7INB6-F1
#
_entry.id   AF-A0A1N7INB6-F1
#
_cell.length_a   1.000
_cell.length_b   1.000
_cell.length_c   1.000
_cell.angle_alpha   90.00
_cell.angle_beta   90.00
_cell.angle_gamma   90.00
#
_symmetry.space_group_name_H-M   'P 1'
#
loop_
_entity.id
_entity.type
_entity.pdbx_description
1 polymer ?
#
loop_
_entity_poly.entity_id
_entity_poly.type
_entity_poly.pdbx_seq_one_letter_code
_entity_poly.pdbx_strand_id
1 'polypeptide(L)' 'MIMNYADAIPAGEIFEVEITTDDGSVLSLQIPVREQPSGEENYGGDRGGHNH' A
#
# COMPACT_ATOMS: atom_id res chain seq x y z
N MET A 1 6.53 1.96 0.06
CA MET A 1 6.30 3.36 0.48
C MET A 1 6.44 4.24 -0.75
N ILE A 2 5.44 5.07 -1.05
CA ILE A 2 5.46 5.97 -2.21
C ILE A 2 5.96 7.33 -1.70
N MET A 3 7.19 7.70 -2.05
CA MET A 3 7.88 8.87 -1.47
C MET A 3 7.83 10.13 -2.35
N ASN A 4 7.62 9.97 -3.66
CA ASN A 4 7.72 11.05 -4.64
C ASN A 4 6.36 11.32 -5.30
N TYR A 5 5.36 11.65 -4.48
CA TYR A 5 4.05 12.08 -4.94
C TYR A 5 3.90 13.57 -4.61
N ALA A 6 3.46 14.37 -5.58
CA ALA A 6 3.60 15.83 -5.54
C ALA A 6 2.78 16.49 -4.43
N ASP A 7 1.62 15.92 -4.09
CA ASP A 7 0.66 16.45 -3.12
C ASP A 7 0.20 15.34 -2.17
N ALA A 8 -0.36 15.67 -1.01
CA ALA A 8 -0.99 14.65 -0.18
C ALA A 8 -2.27 14.13 -0.87
N ILE A 9 -2.45 12.80 -0.95
CA ILE A 9 -3.70 12.22 -1.44
C ILE A 9 -4.73 12.25 -0.31
N PRO A 10 -5.94 12.78 -0.52
CA PRO A 10 -6.98 12.79 0.50
C PRO A 10 -7.36 11.39 0.97
N ALA A 11 -7.65 11.23 2.26
CA ALA A 11 -8.20 9.99 2.77
C ALA A 11 -9.58 9.70 2.15
N GLY A 12 -9.86 8.42 1.87
CA GLY A 12 -11.08 7.97 1.21
C GLY A 12 -10.97 7.85 -0.32
N GLU A 13 -9.93 8.42 -0.93
CA GLU A 13 -9.64 8.24 -2.35
C GLU A 13 -9.08 6.83 -2.64
N ILE A 14 -9.25 6.36 -3.88
CA ILE A 14 -8.65 5.12 -4.37
C ILE A 14 -7.40 5.45 -5.18
N PHE A 15 -6.28 4.84 -4.82
CA PHE A 15 -5.02 4.96 -5.54
C PHE A 15 -4.77 3.70 -6.37
N GLU A 16 -4.74 3.85 -7.69
CA GLU A 16 -4.43 2.77 -8.61
C GLU A 16 -2.90 2.59 -8.75
N VAL A 17 -2.43 1.36 -8.58
CA VAL A 17 -1.02 1.00 -8.67
C VAL A 17 -0.83 -0.15 -9.64
N GLU A 18 0.11 0.00 -10.56
CA GLU A 18 0.62 -1.11 -11.34
C GLU A 18 1.98 -1.55 -10.80
N ILE A 19 2.11 -2.83 -10.46
CA ILE A 19 3.35 -3.45 -9.99
C ILE A 19 3.83 -4.39 -11.07
N THR A 20 5.00 -4.10 -11.62
CA THR A 20 5.72 -5.04 -12.49
C THR A 20 6.62 -5.93 -11.62
N THR A 21 6.44 -7.24 -11.71
CA THR A 21 7.26 -8.25 -11.03
C THR A 21 8.47 -8.64 -11.87
N ASP A 22 9.45 -9.34 -11.28
CA ASP A 22 10.73 -9.64 -11.96
C ASP A 22 10.57 -10.63 -13.14
N ASP A 23 9.51 -11.44 -13.13
CA ASP A 23 9.10 -12.32 -14.23
C ASP A 23 8.43 -11.56 -15.39
N GLY A 24 8.26 -10.23 -15.27
CA GLY A 24 7.63 -9.38 -16.26
C GLY A 24 6.10 -9.32 -16.19
N SER A 25 5.48 -10.01 -15.23
CA SER A 25 4.04 -9.90 -15.01
C SER A 25 3.66 -8.51 -14.47
N VAL A 26 2.46 -8.05 -14.78
CA VAL A 26 1.92 -6.77 -14.31
C VAL A 26 0.69 -7.04 -13.45
N LEU A 27 0.71 -6.51 -12.23
CA LEU A 27 -0.39 -6.57 -11.26
C LEU A 27 -1.02 -5.19 -11.11
N SER A 28 -2.31 -5.07 -11.40
CA SER A 28 -3.07 -3.84 -11.18
C SER A 28 -3.82 -3.93 -9.84
N LEU A 29 -3.62 -2.95 -8.97
CA LEU A 29 -4.14 -2.92 -7.60
C LEU A 29 -4.84 -1.58 -7.33
N GLN A 30 -5.94 -1.62 -6.59
CA GLN A 30 -6.64 -0.45 -6.06
C GLN A 30 -6.42 -0.39 -4.56
N ILE A 31 -5.75 0.65 -4.08
CA ILE A 31 -5.39 0.83 -2.67
C ILE A 31 -6.18 2.01 -2.10
N PRO A 32 -7.08 1.80 -1.11
CA PRO A 32 -7.76 2.91 -0.47
C PRO A 32 -6.79 3.72 0.38
N VAL A 33 -6.81 5.04 0.20
CA VAL A 33 -6.00 5.97 1.01
C VAL A 33 -6.67 6.16 2.36
N ARG A 34 -5.89 5.96 3.42
CA ARG A 34 -6.33 6.14 4.81
C ARG A 34 -5.37 7.06 5.55
N GLU A 35 -5.88 7.83 6.51
CA GLU A 35 -5.04 8.56 7.45
C GLU A 35 -4.26 7.56 8.31
N GLN A 36 -2.94 7.73 8.40
CA GLN A 36 -2.10 6.95 9.29
C GLN A 36 -1.84 7.79 10.54
N PRO A 37 -2.40 7.43 11.72
CA PRO A 37 -2.13 8.17 12.94
C PRO A 37 -0.65 8.06 13.32
N SER A 38 -0.09 9.13 13.88
CA SER A 38 1.32 9.18 14.30
C SER A 38 1.61 8.11 15.35
N GLY A 39 2.54 7.19 15.06
CA GLY A 39 2.91 6.08 15.94
C GLY A 39 2.34 4.71 15.52
N GLU A 40 1.41 4.64 14.58
CA GLU A 40 1.02 3.38 13.93
C GLU A 40 1.90 3.13 12.70
N GLU A 41 3.01 2.45 12.90
CA GLU A 41 3.82 1.87 11.83
C GLU A 41 3.18 0.55 11.35
N ASN A 42 2.07 0.62 10.62
CA ASN A 42 1.45 -0.57 10.02
C ASN A 42 2.06 -0.86 8.64
N TYR A 43 3.29 -1.35 8.64
CA TYR A 43 4.04 -1.71 7.43
C TYR A 43 3.72 -3.10 6.85
N GLY A 44 2.57 -3.69 7.21
CA GLY A 44 2.15 -5.02 6.74
C GLY A 44 1.81 -6.01 7.85
N GLY A 45 1.10 -5.54 8.89
CA GLY A 45 0.76 -6.33 10.06
C GLY A 45 -0.53 -7.15 9.92
N ASP A 46 -0.59 -8.07 8.95
CA ASP A 46 -1.37 -9.31 9.10
C ASP A 46 -0.59 -10.45 8.44
N ARG A 47 0.53 -10.83 9.07
CA ARG A 47 1.02 -12.21 8.94
C ARG A 47 0.14 -13.07 9.83
N GLY A 48 -1.04 -13.42 9.32
CA GLY A 48 -1.84 -14.51 9.85
C GLY A 48 -0.99 -15.79 9.92
N GLY A 49 -0.60 -16.16 11.15
CA GLY A 49 -0.35 -17.53 11.61
C GLY A 49 0.61 -18.42 10.83
N HIS A 50 1.92 -18.31 11.12
CA HIS A 50 2.72 -19.54 11.27
C HIS A 50 2.23 -20.21 12.57
N ASN A 51 1.31 -21.17 12.45
CA ASN A 51 1.13 -22.18 13.49
C ASN A 51 1.98 -23.38 13.11
N HIS A 52 2.90 -23.69 14.02
CA HIS A 52 3.85 -24.79 13.98
C HIS A 52 3.25 -26.04 14.63
#